data_AF-A0AAU9JZA3-F1
#
_entry.id   AF-A0AAU9JZA3-F1
#
_cell.length_a   1.000
_cell.length_b   1.000
_cell.length_c   1.000
_cell.angle_alpha   90.00
_cell.angle_beta   90.00
_cell.angle_gamma   90.00
#
_symmetry.space_group_name_H-M   'P 1'
#
loop_
_entity.id
_entity.type
_entity.pdbx_description
1 polymer ?
#
loop_
_entity_poly.entity_id
_entity_poly.type
_entity_poly.pdbx_seq_one_letter_code
_entity_poly.pdbx_strand_id
1 'polypeptide(L)'
;MSWNFFDSWSSKRSPHKQIECSENDYTQQESKCKKRYNKWQTCTDTRGFNDPTCREQLLEKYYACVDRMILMKNFLEDKSLS
;
A
#
# COMPACT_ATOMS: atom_id res chain seq x y z
N MET A 1 46.68 -9.75 -0.78
CA MET A 1 45.25 -10.05 -0.94
C MET A 1 44.47 -8.86 -0.39
N SER A 2 44.01 -7.95 -1.26
CA SER A 2 43.24 -6.77 -0.84
C SER A 2 41.81 -7.19 -0.52
N TRP A 3 41.43 -7.13 0.76
CA TRP A 3 40.05 -7.25 1.17
C TRP A 3 39.34 -5.92 0.85
N ASN A 4 38.57 -5.90 -0.23
CA ASN A 4 37.72 -4.76 -0.56
C ASN A 4 36.59 -4.69 0.47
N PHE A 5 36.71 -3.77 1.42
CA PHE A 5 35.71 -3.50 2.46
C PHE A 5 34.31 -3.18 1.89
N PHE A 6 34.24 -2.74 0.63
CA PHE A 6 33.00 -2.41 -0.07
C PHE A 6 32.23 -3.61 -0.63
N ASP A 7 32.86 -4.78 -0.84
CA ASP A 7 32.16 -5.96 -1.38
C ASP A 7 31.18 -6.60 -0.38
N SER A 8 31.31 -6.27 0.90
CA SER A 8 30.38 -6.78 1.94
C SER A 8 29.16 -5.88 2.16
N TRP A 9 29.04 -4.76 1.42
CA TRP A 9 27.89 -3.88 1.45
C TRP A 9 26.96 -4.13 0.26
N SER A 10 26.74 -5.42 -0.07
CA SER A 10 25.52 -5.78 -0.79
C SER A 10 24.36 -5.47 0.16
N SER A 11 23.79 -4.29 -0.02
CA SER A 11 22.56 -3.87 0.64
C SER A 11 21.59 -5.04 0.49
N LYS A 12 21.33 -5.77 1.57
CA LYS A 12 20.20 -6.68 1.70
C LYS A 12 18.94 -5.81 1.72
N ARG A 13 18.71 -5.01 0.68
CA ARG A 13 17.37 -4.68 0.24
C ARG A 13 16.77 -6.04 -0.03
N SER A 14 16.06 -6.54 0.97
CA SER A 14 15.04 -7.56 0.73
C SER A 14 14.37 -7.14 -0.58
N PRO A 15 14.34 -7.97 -1.63
CA PRO A 15 13.64 -7.58 -2.83
C PRO A 15 12.21 -7.32 -2.35
N HIS A 16 11.86 -6.04 -2.18
CA HIS A 16 10.48 -5.64 -2.04
C HIS A 16 9.84 -6.30 -3.24
N LYS A 17 9.07 -7.36 -2.99
CA LYS A 17 8.45 -8.18 -4.03
C LYS A 17 7.78 -7.18 -4.93
N GLN A 18 8.37 -6.91 -6.10
CA GLN A 18 7.88 -5.86 -6.97
C GLN A 18 6.46 -6.26 -7.27
N ILE A 19 5.52 -5.43 -6.85
CA ILE A 19 4.12 -5.65 -7.16
C ILE A 19 4.03 -5.30 -8.63
N GLU A 20 4.25 -6.28 -9.49
CA GLU A 20 3.93 -6.14 -10.91
C GLU A 20 2.43 -5.88 -10.98
N CYS A 21 2.07 -4.66 -11.36
CA CYS A 21 0.70 -4.26 -11.55
C CYS A 21 0.54 -3.46 -12.84
N SER A 22 -0.60 -3.65 -13.50
CA SER A 22 -1.05 -2.84 -14.62
C SER A 22 -1.86 -1.62 -14.15
N GLU A 23 -2.06 -0.63 -15.02
CA GLU A 23 -2.98 0.49 -14.76
C GLU A 23 -4.41 0.01 -14.45
N ASN A 24 -4.83 -1.11 -15.06
CA ASN A 24 -6.12 -1.73 -14.79
C ASN A 24 -6.18 -2.27 -13.35
N ASP A 25 -5.10 -2.91 -12.88
CA ASP A 25 -5.02 -3.39 -11.50
C ASP A 25 -5.05 -2.23 -10.50
N TYR A 26 -4.37 -1.12 -10.82
CA TYR A 26 -4.41 0.10 -10.01
C TYR A 26 -5.84 0.65 -9.89
N THR A 27 -6.55 0.76 -11.01
CA THR A 27 -7.95 1.22 -11.05
C THR A 27 -8.88 0.32 -10.24
N GLN A 28 -8.68 -1.01 -10.32
CA GLN A 28 -9.43 -1.96 -9.51
C GLN A 28 -9.12 -1.82 -8.01
N GLN A 29 -7.85 -1.59 -7.66
CA GLN A 29 -7.43 -1.36 -6.29
C GLN A 29 -8.02 -0.06 -5.74
N GLU A 30 -8.04 1.02 -6.53
CA GLU A 30 -8.69 2.28 -6.18
C GLU A 30 -10.18 2.09 -5.86
N SER A 31 -10.90 1.37 -6.73
CA SER A 31 -12.32 1.05 -6.49
C SER A 31 -12.51 0.25 -5.20
N LYS A 32 -11.61 -0.69 -4.88
CA LYS A 32 -11.64 -1.44 -3.61
C LYS A 32 -11.41 -0.52 -2.41
N CYS A 33 -10.45 0.40 -2.48
CA CYS A 33 -10.16 1.32 -1.38
C CYS A 33 -11.31 2.30 -1.16
N LYS A 34 -11.94 2.81 -2.23
CA LYS A 34 -13.15 3.63 -2.15
C LYS A 34 -14.30 2.90 -1.46
N LYS A 35 -14.52 1.61 -1.76
CA LYS A 35 -15.52 0.79 -1.07
C LYS A 35 -15.21 0.61 0.42
N ARG A 36 -13.94 0.46 0.80
CA ARG A 36 -13.52 0.37 2.21
C ARG A 36 -13.72 1.68 2.95
N TYR A 37 -13.38 2.81 2.31
CA TYR A 37 -13.65 4.14 2.85
C TYR A 37 -15.14 4.35 3.10
N ASN A 38 -16.00 4.06 2.12
CA ASN A 38 -17.45 4.21 2.29
C ASN A 38 -17.98 3.36 3.46
N LYS A 39 -17.48 2.13 3.63
CA LYS A 39 -17.86 1.28 4.76
C LYS A 39 -17.42 1.88 6.10
N TRP A 40 -16.20 2.41 6.17
CA TRP A 40 -15.72 3.11 7.36
C TRP A 40 -16.58 4.34 7.64
N GLN A 41 -16.85 5.18 6.63
CA GLN A 41 -17.66 6.38 6.75
C GLN A 41 -19.08 6.06 7.24
N THR A 42 -19.76 5.08 6.64
CA THR A 42 -21.08 4.65 7.13
C THR A 42 -21.01 4.13 8.56
N CYS A 43 -19.93 3.45 8.95
CA CYS A 43 -19.74 3.01 10.34
C CYS A 43 -19.60 4.21 11.28
N THR A 44 -18.79 5.20 10.93
CA THR A 44 -18.61 6.41 11.76
C THR A 44 -19.89 7.25 11.83
N ASP A 45 -20.66 7.30 10.75
CA ASP A 45 -21.94 8.03 10.69
C ASP A 45 -23.01 7.36 11.56
N THR A 46 -22.98 6.03 11.69
CA THR A 46 -24.00 5.25 12.43
C THR A 46 -23.64 5.00 13.89
N ARG A 47 -22.38 4.73 14.20
CA ARG A 47 -21.91 4.34 15.54
C ARG A 47 -21.03 5.39 16.20
N GLY A 48 -20.59 6.40 15.45
CA GLY A 48 -19.63 7.39 15.90
C GLY A 48 -18.17 6.97 15.65
N PHE A 49 -17.30 7.97 15.57
CA PHE A 49 -15.87 7.77 15.32
C PHE A 49 -15.16 6.94 16.41
N ASN A 50 -15.64 7.02 17.66
CA ASN A 50 -15.04 6.33 18.80
C ASN A 50 -15.44 4.85 18.90
N ASP A 51 -16.29 4.34 18.02
CA ASP A 51 -16.58 2.91 17.97
C ASP A 51 -15.30 2.15 17.55
N PRO A 52 -14.84 1.16 18.34
CA PRO A 52 -13.60 0.44 18.08
C PRO A 52 -13.66 -0.36 16.77
N THR A 53 -14.84 -0.78 16.32
CA THR A 53 -15.00 -1.46 15.03
C THR A 53 -14.69 -0.51 13.88
N CYS A 54 -15.22 0.71 13.93
CA CYS A 54 -14.96 1.71 12.91
C CYS A 54 -13.49 2.15 12.93
N ARG A 55 -12.95 2.46 14.11
CA ARG A 55 -11.60 3.00 14.27
C ARG A 55 -10.50 1.98 14.06
N GLU A 56 -10.62 0.77 14.59
CA GLU A 56 -9.53 -0.22 14.54
C GLU A 56 -9.74 -1.13 13.33
N GLN A 57 -10.91 -1.73 13.18
CA GLN A 57 -11.06 -2.74 12.11
C GLN A 57 -11.26 -2.16 10.71
N LEU A 58 -12.10 -1.14 10.56
CA LEU A 58 -12.45 -0.61 9.23
C LEU A 58 -11.44 0.41 8.73
N LEU A 59 -10.95 1.28 9.61
CA LEU A 59 -9.94 2.27 9.24
C LEU A 59 -8.58 1.63 8.91
N GLU A 60 -8.12 0.63 9.69
CA GLU A 60 -6.89 -0.10 9.35
C GLU A 60 -7.01 -0.83 8.01
N LYS A 61 -8.17 -1.43 7.73
CA LYS A 61 -8.43 -2.04 6.43
C LYS A 61 -8.39 -1.01 5.30
N TYR A 62 -8.87 0.21 5.53
CA TYR A 62 -8.76 1.27 4.55
C TYR A 62 -7.30 1.69 4.35
N TYR A 63 -6.54 1.94 5.42
CA TYR A 63 -5.13 2.32 5.32
C TYR A 63 -4.27 1.26 4.64
N ALA A 64 -4.42 -0.01 5.00
CA ALA A 64 -3.72 -1.10 4.32
C ALA A 64 -4.05 -1.18 2.81
N CYS A 65 -5.24 -0.72 2.41
CA CYS A 65 -5.62 -0.63 1.00
C CYS A 65 -4.88 0.51 0.29
N VAL A 66 -4.80 1.68 0.95
CA VAL A 66 -4.10 2.88 0.46
C VAL A 66 -2.59 2.62 0.36
N ASP A 67 -1.98 1.97 1.35
CA ASP A 67 -0.56 1.61 1.31
C ASP A 67 -0.24 0.77 0.08
N ARG A 68 -1.11 -0.20 -0.24
CA ARG A 68 -0.99 -0.99 -1.46
C ARG A 68 -1.15 -0.16 -2.73
N MET A 69 -2.06 0.82 -2.75
CA MET A 69 -2.18 1.74 -3.89
C MET A 69 -0.91 2.58 -4.08
N ILE A 70 -0.30 3.07 -3.01
CA ILE A 70 0.94 3.85 -3.06
C ILE A 70 2.06 3.00 -3.66
N LEU A 71 2.21 1.75 -3.21
CA LEU A 71 3.20 0.84 -3.78
C LEU A 71 2.96 0.57 -5.29
N MET A 72 1.71 0.41 -5.70
CA MET A 72 1.35 0.21 -7.12
C MET A 72 1.62 1.47 -7.95
N LYS A 73 1.30 2.66 -7.40
CA LYS A 73 1.56 3.93 -8.05
C LYS A 73 3.06 4.14 -8.28
N ASN A 74 3.88 3.92 -7.25
CA ASN A 74 5.33 4.04 -7.34
C ASN A 74 5.91 3.09 -8.42
N PHE A 75 5.40 1.86 -8.49
CA PHE A 75 5.83 0.91 -9.53
C PHE A 75 5.48 1.38 -10.94
N LEU A 76 4.27 1.93 -11.15
CA LEU A 76 3.86 2.47 -12.45
C LEU A 76 4.68 3.70 -12.84
N GLU A 77 4.97 4.58 -11.88
CA GLU A 77 5.85 5.74 -12.09
C GLU A 77 7.27 5.30 -12.47
N ASP A 78 7.86 4.36 -11.74
CA ASP A 78 9.18 3.80 -12.04
C ASP A 78 9.23 3.17 -13.44
N LYS A 79 8.18 2.42 -13.82
CA LYS A 79 8.06 1.81 -15.15
C LYS A 79 7.89 2.84 -16.27
N SER A 80 7.27 3.99 -15.99
CA SER A 80 7.12 5.05 -16.98
C SER A 80 8.43 5.80 -17.27
N LEU A 81 9.38 5.74 -16.33
CA LEU A 81 10.70 6.37 -16.42
C LEU A 81 11.78 5.46 -17.01
N SER A 82 11.49 4.16 -17.16
CA SER A 82 12.37 3.14 -17.77
C SER A 82 12.10 2.94 -19.25
#